data_AF-A0A925S756-F1
#
_entry.id   AF-A0A925S756-F1
#
_cell.length_a   1.000
_cell.length_b   1.000
_cell.length_c   1.000
_cell.angle_alpha   90.00
_cell.angle_beta   90.00
_cell.angle_gamma   90.00
#
_symmetry.space_group_name_H-M   'P 1'
#
loop_
_entity.id
_entity.type
_entity.pdbx_description
1 polymer ?
#
loop_
_entity_poly.entity_id
_entity_poly.type
_entity_poly.pdbx_seq_one_letter_code
_entity_poly.pdbx_strand_id
1 'polypeptide(L)'
;MNNASNKLSELFEGGESGNGLWQYVQSMNPDIVAQLSKPGTSEVFQVMERNIIGLLGGLPSEHFDVSITTSREHLGRLMASAMMSGYFLRNAEQRMTFERSLQGDTPFDAE
;
A
#
# COMPACT_ATOMS: atom_id res chain seq x y z
N MET A 1 -7.43 -3.08 26.35
CA MET A 1 -6.99 -3.63 25.05
C MET A 1 -5.83 -2.79 24.50
N ASN A 2 -4.79 -2.54 25.31
CA ASN A 2 -3.85 -1.43 25.07
C ASN A 2 -2.45 -1.89 24.61
N ASN A 3 -2.26 -3.21 24.47
CA ASN A 3 -0.94 -3.79 24.24
C ASN A 3 -0.54 -3.82 22.76
N ALA A 4 -1.51 -3.90 21.84
CA ALA A 4 -1.24 -3.89 20.40
C ALA A 4 -0.79 -2.50 19.89
N SER A 5 -1.38 -1.43 20.45
CA SER A 5 -0.99 -0.05 20.11
C SER A 5 0.41 0.29 20.60
N ASN A 6 0.81 -0.22 21.78
CA ASN A 6 2.15 -0.02 22.33
C ASN A 6 3.22 -0.78 21.53
N LYS A 7 2.94 -2.01 21.07
CA LYS A 7 3.86 -2.75 20.19
C LYS A 7 4.06 -2.09 18.83
N LEU A 8 3.02 -1.43 18.30
CA LEU A 8 3.11 -0.73 17.03
C LEU A 8 3.94 0.55 17.17
N SER A 9 3.80 1.28 18.28
CA SER A 9 4.67 2.42 18.61
C SER A 9 6.13 2.01 18.75
N GLU A 10 6.45 0.90 19.44
CA GLU A 10 7.83 0.39 19.54
C GLU A 10 8.45 -0.03 18.19
N LEU A 11 7.62 -0.41 17.20
CA LEU A 11 8.10 -0.75 15.85
C LEU A 11 8.56 0.50 15.06
N PHE A 12 7.98 1.67 15.37
CA PHE A 12 8.22 2.92 14.65
C PHE A 12 9.02 3.95 15.49
N GLU A 13 9.07 3.81 16.81
CA GLU A 13 9.91 4.57 17.75
C GLU A 13 11.24 3.86 17.97
N GLY A 14 12.07 3.80 16.92
CA GLY A 14 13.40 3.22 16.98
C GLY A 14 14.40 4.07 16.22
N GLY A 15 14.97 5.07 16.89
CA GLY A 15 16.31 5.53 16.53
C GLY A 15 17.26 4.32 16.60
N GLU A 16 18.04 4.11 15.55
CA GLU A 16 19.16 3.14 15.48
C GLU A 16 18.86 1.65 15.25
N SER A 17 17.61 1.19 15.18
CA SER A 17 17.33 -0.19 14.71
C SER A 17 16.93 -0.15 13.24
N GLY A 18 17.82 -0.63 12.37
CA GLY A 18 17.61 -0.66 10.92
C GLY A 18 16.19 -1.12 10.57
N ASN A 19 15.53 -0.37 9.69
CA ASN A 19 14.14 -0.53 9.31
C ASN A 19 13.83 -2.02 9.01
N GLY A 20 13.25 -2.74 9.98
CA GLY A 20 13.13 -4.21 9.92
C GLY A 20 12.22 -4.67 8.78
N LEU A 21 11.26 -3.83 8.39
CA LEU A 21 10.46 -4.02 7.18
C LEU A 21 11.33 -3.92 5.93
N TRP A 22 12.25 -2.96 5.87
CA TRP A 22 13.18 -2.83 4.76
C TRP A 22 14.11 -4.05 4.64
N GLN A 23 14.66 -4.53 5.75
CA GLN A 23 15.48 -5.75 5.76
C GLN A 23 14.69 -6.99 5.32
N TYR A 24 13.43 -7.10 5.77
CA TYR A 24 12.53 -8.16 5.33
C TYR A 24 12.24 -8.08 3.82
N VAL A 25 11.94 -6.89 3.29
CA VAL A 25 11.72 -6.67 1.85
C VAL A 25 12.97 -7.00 1.04
N GLN A 26 14.17 -6.62 1.51
CA GLN A 26 15.43 -6.95 0.86
C GLN A 26 15.75 -8.45 0.89
N SER A 27 15.28 -9.17 1.91
CA SER A 27 15.48 -10.63 2.02
C SER A 27 14.49 -11.45 1.18
N MET A 28 13.42 -10.84 0.66
CA MET A 28 12.44 -11.54 -0.17
C MET A 28 13.00 -11.85 -1.56
N ASN A 29 12.50 -12.94 -2.16
CA ASN A 29 12.78 -13.26 -3.55
C ASN A 29 12.26 -12.10 -4.45
N PRO A 30 13.10 -11.57 -5.37
CA PRO A 30 12.70 -10.52 -6.32
C PRO A 30 11.39 -10.81 -7.06
N ASP A 31 11.10 -12.07 -7.38
CA ASP A 31 9.86 -12.48 -8.05
C ASP A 31 8.63 -12.24 -7.18
N ILE A 32 8.74 -12.50 -5.87
CA ILE A 32 7.68 -12.24 -4.89
C ILE A 32 7.48 -10.73 -4.75
N VAL A 33 8.56 -9.95 -4.68
CA VAL A 33 8.46 -8.48 -4.62
C VAL A 33 7.79 -7.95 -5.88
N ALA A 34 8.18 -8.43 -7.06
CA ALA A 34 7.58 -8.04 -8.34
C ALA A 34 6.10 -8.42 -8.42
N GLN A 35 5.70 -9.58 -7.89
CA GLN A 35 4.31 -10.00 -7.84
C GLN A 35 3.48 -9.18 -6.84
N LEU A 36 4.04 -8.85 -5.68
CA LEU A 36 3.40 -7.99 -4.68
C LEU A 36 3.29 -6.53 -5.12
N SER A 37 4.18 -6.10 -6.02
CA SER A 37 4.17 -4.76 -6.62
C SER A 37 3.12 -4.59 -7.71
N LYS A 38 2.50 -5.69 -8.18
CA LYS A 38 1.43 -5.66 -9.17
C LYS A 38 0.07 -5.61 -8.46
N PRO A 39 -0.74 -4.57 -8.68
CA PRO A 39 -2.11 -4.55 -8.17
C PRO A 39 -2.93 -5.67 -8.84
N GLY A 40 -3.77 -6.34 -8.06
CA GLY A 40 -4.56 -7.47 -8.55
C GLY A 40 -5.76 -7.05 -9.41
N THR A 41 -6.19 -5.79 -9.35
CA THR A 41 -7.26 -5.24 -10.20
C THR A 41 -6.94 -3.82 -10.70
N SER A 42 -7.64 -3.39 -11.76
CA SER A 42 -7.51 -2.06 -12.34
C SER A 42 -8.00 -0.95 -11.39
N GLU A 43 -9.00 -1.25 -10.56
CA GLU A 43 -9.54 -0.30 -9.58
C GLU A 43 -8.51 0.00 -8.48
N VAL A 44 -7.82 -1.04 -7.99
CA VAL A 44 -6.74 -0.89 -7.00
C VAL A 44 -5.59 -0.06 -7.58
N PHE A 45 -5.23 -0.29 -8.84
CA PHE A 45 -4.21 0.50 -9.54
C PHE A 45 -4.55 1.99 -9.58
N GLN A 46 -5.78 2.35 -10.00
CA GLN A 46 -6.22 3.75 -10.08
C GLN A 46 -6.25 4.43 -8.70
N VAL A 47 -6.64 3.71 -7.65
CA VAL A 47 -6.64 4.26 -6.29
C VAL A 47 -5.22 4.48 -5.78
N MET A 48 -4.27 3.56 -6.07
CA MET A 48 -2.86 3.73 -5.72
C MET A 48 -2.24 4.95 -6.43
N GLU A 49 -2.47 5.09 -7.72
CA GLU A 49 -2.00 6.23 -8.52
C GLU A 49 -2.50 7.56 -7.93
N ARG A 50 -3.79 7.64 -7.64
CA ARG A 50 -4.39 8.85 -7.03
C ARG A 50 -3.85 9.14 -5.64
N ASN A 51 -3.51 8.11 -4.86
CA ASN A 51 -2.88 8.27 -3.55
C ASN A 51 -1.46 8.84 -3.69
N ILE A 52 -0.65 8.27 -4.59
CA ILE A 52 0.71 8.75 -4.87
C ILE A 52 0.69 10.21 -5.32
N ILE A 53 -0.23 10.58 -6.23
CA ILE A 53 -0.41 11.98 -6.65
C ILE A 53 -0.78 12.88 -5.47
N GLY A 54 -1.67 12.42 -4.58
CA GLY A 54 -2.02 13.16 -3.36
C GLY A 54 -0.87 13.32 -2.37
N LEU A 55 0.04 12.34 -2.30
CA LEU A 55 1.22 12.34 -1.46
C LEU A 55 2.35 13.24 -2.00
N LEU A 56 2.51 13.30 -3.33
CA LEU A 56 3.60 14.02 -3.99
C LEU A 56 3.21 15.43 -4.46
N GLY A 57 1.92 15.75 -4.51
CA GLY A 57 1.40 16.99 -5.10
C GLY A 57 1.27 16.84 -6.61
N GLY A 58 0.09 17.20 -7.16
CA GLY A 58 -0.21 16.98 -8.58
C GLY A 58 0.64 17.86 -9.50
N LEU A 59 1.57 17.24 -10.23
CA LEU A 59 2.28 17.84 -11.37
C LEU A 59 2.18 16.89 -12.58
N PRO A 60 1.92 17.39 -13.81
CA PRO A 60 1.85 16.54 -15.00
C PRO A 60 3.24 15.95 -15.33
N SER A 61 3.39 14.63 -15.21
CA SER A 61 4.68 13.94 -15.43
C SER A 61 5.19 13.99 -16.87
N GLU A 62 4.31 14.27 -17.86
CA GLU A 62 4.71 14.45 -19.27
C GLU A 62 5.48 15.75 -19.53
N HIS A 63 5.46 16.71 -18.61
CA HIS A 63 6.05 18.04 -18.81
C HIS A 63 7.04 18.46 -17.72
N PHE A 64 7.26 17.63 -16.69
CA PHE A 64 8.08 18.00 -15.54
C PHE A 64 8.92 16.83 -15.04
N ASP A 65 10.20 17.09 -14.83
CA ASP A 65 11.05 16.25 -14.00
C ASP A 65 10.74 16.57 -12.53
N VAL A 66 10.15 15.61 -11.81
CA VAL A 66 9.62 15.82 -10.45
C VAL A 66 10.71 15.47 -9.44
N SER A 67 11.42 16.49 -8.94
CA SER A 67 12.36 16.35 -7.82
C SER A 67 11.72 16.84 -6.53
N ILE A 68 11.52 15.94 -5.56
CA ILE A 68 10.89 16.24 -4.26
C ILE A 68 11.97 16.28 -3.18
N THR A 69 12.22 17.47 -2.64
CA THR A 69 13.12 17.66 -1.49
C THR A 69 12.33 17.61 -0.20
N THR A 70 12.65 16.67 0.69
CA THR A 70 11.96 16.50 1.97
C THR A 70 12.93 16.07 3.07
N SER A 71 12.56 16.28 4.33
CA SER A 71 13.36 15.82 5.47
C SER A 71 13.18 14.32 5.68
N ARG A 72 14.16 13.66 6.34
CA ARG A 72 14.06 12.24 6.72
C ARG A 72 12.77 11.95 7.50
N GLU A 73 12.37 12.87 8.37
CA GLU A 73 11.18 12.75 9.20
C GLU A 73 9.89 12.76 8.37
N HIS A 74 9.77 13.72 7.44
CA HIS A 74 8.60 13.84 6.57
C HIS A 74 8.52 12.70 5.55
N LEU A 75 9.66 12.24 5.00
CA LEU A 75 9.71 11.06 4.15
C LEU A 75 9.30 9.79 4.90
N GLY A 76 9.78 9.62 6.13
CA GLY A 76 9.40 8.48 6.98
C GLY A 76 7.89 8.42 7.22
N ARG A 77 7.27 9.57 7.52
CA ARG A 77 5.81 9.69 7.66
C ARG A 77 5.07 9.36 6.37
N LEU A 78 5.59 9.80 5.21
CA LEU A 78 5.03 9.53 3.90
C LEU A 78 5.05 8.03 3.56
N MET A 79 6.17 7.37 3.87
CA MET A 79 6.31 5.93 3.68
C MET A 79 5.38 5.15 4.60
N ALA A 80 5.25 5.56 5.86
CA ALA A 80 4.32 4.94 6.81
C ALA A 80 2.86 5.08 6.35
N SER A 81 2.45 6.27 5.87
CA SER A 81 1.09 6.46 5.35
C SER A 81 0.83 5.63 4.10
N ALA A 82 1.77 5.59 3.15
CA ALA A 82 1.67 4.76 1.96
C ALA A 82 1.57 3.26 2.30
N MET A 83 2.35 2.77 3.26
CA MET A 83 2.28 1.37 3.72
C MET A 83 0.91 1.05 4.34
N MET A 84 0.38 1.92 5.20
CA MET A 84 -0.95 1.74 5.80
C MET A 84 -2.06 1.74 4.75
N SER A 85 -2.00 2.65 3.78
CA SER A 85 -2.93 2.69 2.65
C SER A 85 -2.85 1.41 1.81
N GLY A 86 -1.64 0.91 1.52
CA GLY A 86 -1.46 -0.36 0.79
C GLY A 86 -2.09 -1.55 1.51
N TYR A 87 -1.91 -1.66 2.83
CA TYR A 87 -2.54 -2.69 3.64
C TYR A 87 -4.07 -2.59 3.63
N PHE A 88 -4.62 -1.38 3.76
CA PHE A 88 -6.06 -1.15 3.66
C PHE A 88 -6.62 -1.55 2.30
N LEU A 89 -5.94 -1.19 1.21
CA LEU A 89 -6.30 -1.57 -0.16
C LEU A 89 -6.31 -3.09 -0.32
N ARG A 90 -5.29 -3.80 0.16
CA ARG A 90 -5.24 -5.26 0.09
C ARG A 90 -6.40 -5.91 0.86
N ASN A 91 -6.73 -5.41 2.04
CA ASN A 91 -7.87 -5.94 2.81
C ASN A 91 -9.22 -5.68 2.11
N ALA A 92 -9.38 -4.50 1.51
CA ALA A 92 -10.57 -4.15 0.74
C ALA A 92 -10.72 -5.06 -0.50
N GLU A 93 -9.62 -5.31 -1.21
CA GLU A 93 -9.57 -6.23 -2.34
C GLU A 93 -9.94 -7.66 -1.91
N GLN A 94 -9.32 -8.19 -0.85
CA GLN A 94 -9.65 -9.52 -0.32
C GLN A 94 -11.12 -9.66 0.04
N ARG A 95 -11.69 -8.63 0.68
CA ARG A 95 -13.12 -8.61 1.01
C ARG A 95 -13.99 -8.58 -0.24
N MET A 96 -13.67 -7.75 -1.24
CA MET A 96 -14.41 -7.69 -2.50
C MET A 96 -14.33 -9.02 -3.28
N THR A 97 -13.15 -9.63 -3.36
CA THR A 97 -12.96 -10.95 -3.98
C THR A 97 -13.79 -12.02 -3.26
N PHE A 98 -13.80 -11.99 -1.93
CA PHE A 98 -14.59 -12.91 -1.12
C PHE A 98 -16.10 -12.70 -1.33
N GLU A 99 -16.59 -11.46 -1.28
CA GLU A 99 -17.99 -11.12 -1.54
C GLU A 99 -18.42 -11.58 -2.94
N ARG A 100 -17.58 -11.34 -3.97
CA ARG A 100 -17.84 -11.81 -5.35
C ARG A 100 -17.87 -13.34 -5.45
N SER A 101 -17.05 -14.05 -4.69
CA SER A 101 -17.08 -15.52 -4.64
C SER A 101 -18.32 -16.09 -3.94
N LEU A 102 -18.87 -15.37 -2.95
CA LEU A 102 -20.12 -15.73 -2.27
C LEU A 102 -21.36 -15.39 -3.10
N GLN A 103 -21.26 -14.40 -3.98
CA GLN A 103 -22.31 -13.98 -4.92
C GLN A 103 -22.42 -14.89 -6.15
N GLY A 104 -21.91 -16.13 -6.06
CA GLY A 104 -21.83 -17.11 -7.14
C GLY A 104 -23.00 -17.03 -8.12
N ASP A 105 -22.67 -16.67 -9.36
CA ASP A 105 -23.30 -17.12 -10.60
C ASP A 105 -24.80 -17.44 -10.46
N THR A 106 -25.62 -16.42 -10.28
CA THR A 106 -27.04 -16.52 -10.65
C THR A 106 -27.17 -16.03 -12.09
N PRO A 107 -27.08 -16.90 -13.12
CA PRO A 107 -27.66 -16.55 -14.41
C PRO A 107 -29.17 -16.42 -14.16
N PHE A 108 -29.66 -15.19 -14.10
CA PHE A 108 -31.09 -14.92 -14.15
C PHE A 108 -31.52 -15.03 -15.63
N ASP A 109 -31.42 -16.25 -16.17
CA ASP A 109 -32.20 -16.68 -17.32
C ASP A 109 -33.47 -17.33 -16.74
N ALA A 110 -34.54 -16.55 -16.68
CA ALA A 110 -35.90 -17.05 -16.51
C ALA A 110 -36.80 -16.22 -17.43
N GLU A 111 -37.12 -16.84 -18.57
CA GLU A 111 -38.26 -16.66 -19.50
C GLU A 111 -38.94 -15.28 -19.62
#